data_AF-A0A3E1D2E3-F1
#
_entry.id   AF-A0A3E1D2E3-F1
#
_cell.length_a   1.000
_cell.length_b   1.000
_cell.length_c   1.000
_cell.angle_alpha   90.00
_cell.angle_beta   90.00
_cell.angle_gamma   90.00
#
_symmetry.space_group_name_H-M   'P 1'
#
loop_
_entity.id
_entity.type
_entity.pdbx_description
1 polymer ?
#
loop_
_entity_poly.entity_id
_entity_poly.type
_entity_poly.pdbx_seq_one_letter_code
_entity_poly.pdbx_strand_id
1 'polypeptide(L)'
;MLKHVIYGGSLHAHLRAPDATKKSSLLSSLFPASLFLAFTTTSVAHTAEITLPATAQPVTDQSAPEAVLPQIVVTANPLGSALFDLVSPVSVLDGKDLSFRQESTLGETLSKLPGVSSTYFGPNSSRPVIRGLDGDRVRIMQNGVGILDVSALSPDHATAIDPLVTDRIEVV
;
A
#
# COMPACT_ATOMS: atom_id res chain seq x y z
N MET A 1 -4.45 -6.49 44.35
CA MET A 1 -4.42 -7.97 44.46
C MET A 1 -5.39 -8.48 43.39
N LEU A 2 -5.07 -9.17 42.29
CA LEU A 2 -3.93 -10.02 41.89
C LEU A 2 -3.56 -9.67 40.42
N LYS A 3 -2.26 -9.54 40.14
CA LYS A 3 -1.63 -9.80 38.83
C LYS A 3 -1.13 -11.24 38.88
N HIS A 4 -1.20 -12.01 37.79
CA HIS A 4 -0.41 -13.21 37.40
C HIS A 4 -1.20 -13.98 36.30
N VAL A 5 -0.67 -14.64 35.27
CA VAL A 5 0.70 -14.89 34.82
C VAL A 5 0.70 -15.35 33.34
N ILE A 6 1.90 -15.22 32.77
CA ILE A 6 2.46 -15.54 31.45
C ILE A 6 2.34 -17.02 31.02
N TYR A 7 2.16 -17.25 29.71
CA TYR A 7 2.79 -18.31 28.88
C TYR A 7 3.05 -17.67 27.50
N GLY A 8 4.23 -17.65 26.87
CA GLY A 8 5.43 -18.47 27.03
C GLY A 8 5.51 -19.50 25.90
N GLY A 9 5.95 -19.11 24.71
CA GLY A 9 6.09 -20.01 23.55
C GLY A 9 7.00 -19.45 22.46
N SER A 10 8.31 -19.55 22.67
CA SER A 10 9.37 -19.26 21.68
C SER A 10 9.44 -20.41 20.67
N LEU A 11 9.28 -20.11 19.38
CA LEU A 11 9.56 -21.04 18.28
C LEU A 11 10.76 -20.53 17.49
N HIS A 12 11.94 -21.00 17.89
CA HIS A 12 13.14 -20.96 17.08
C HIS A 12 12.98 -21.95 15.91
N ALA A 13 12.85 -21.45 14.69
CA ALA A 13 13.00 -22.26 13.48
C ALA A 13 14.24 -21.79 12.71
N HIS A 14 15.17 -22.73 12.64
CA HIS A 14 16.55 -22.69 12.21
C HIS A 14 16.66 -22.45 10.69
N LEU A 15 17.39 -21.42 10.27
CA LEU A 15 17.85 -21.25 8.89
C LEU A 15 18.77 -22.42 8.51
N ARG A 16 18.44 -23.14 7.43
CA ARG A 16 19.34 -24.11 6.79
C ARG A 16 19.70 -23.62 5.39
N ALA A 17 20.98 -23.34 5.20
CA ALA A 17 21.60 -22.94 3.95
C ALA A 17 21.59 -24.07 2.89
N PRO A 18 21.69 -23.73 1.59
CA PRO A 18 21.54 -24.67 0.48
C PRO A 18 22.81 -25.49 0.23
N ASP A 19 22.64 -26.81 0.11
CA ASP A 19 23.71 -27.73 -0.24
C ASP A 19 23.82 -27.84 -1.77
N ALA A 20 25.02 -27.63 -2.27
CA ALA A 20 25.37 -27.75 -3.67
C ALA A 20 25.70 -29.21 -4.02
N THR A 21 25.72 -29.50 -5.33
CA THR A 21 26.55 -30.53 -6.00
C THR A 21 25.90 -31.87 -6.36
N LYS A 22 25.49 -32.01 -7.65
CA LYS A 22 25.90 -33.07 -8.61
C LYS A 22 25.03 -32.95 -9.87
N LYS A 23 25.57 -32.49 -11.01
CA LYS A 23 26.25 -33.22 -12.10
C LYS A 23 25.36 -34.20 -12.89
N SER A 24 25.38 -33.99 -14.22
CA SER A 24 25.07 -34.90 -15.33
C SER A 24 23.59 -35.23 -15.59
N SER A 25 23.10 -35.41 -16.82
CA SER A 25 23.55 -35.09 -18.18
C SER A 25 22.44 -35.59 -19.13
N LEU A 26 22.30 -34.94 -20.28
CA LEU A 26 21.72 -35.45 -21.54
C LEU A 26 20.20 -35.40 -21.76
N LEU A 27 19.89 -35.18 -23.05
CA LEU A 27 18.62 -35.21 -23.78
C LEU A 27 17.97 -33.81 -23.95
N SER A 28 18.37 -33.03 -24.96
CA SER A 28 17.79 -33.02 -26.32
C SER A 28 16.26 -32.89 -26.28
N SER A 29 15.60 -31.85 -26.82
CA SER A 29 15.66 -31.45 -28.23
C SER A 29 14.61 -30.35 -28.54
N LEU A 30 14.83 -29.65 -29.65
CA LEU A 30 13.89 -28.89 -30.50
C LEU A 30 13.29 -27.56 -29.97
N PHE A 31 13.97 -26.46 -30.30
CA PHE A 31 13.31 -25.21 -30.73
C PHE A 31 13.77 -24.89 -32.16
N PRO A 32 12.87 -24.60 -33.11
CA PRO A 32 13.26 -24.33 -34.48
C PRO A 32 13.78 -22.91 -34.64
N ALA A 33 14.75 -22.80 -35.54
CA ALA A 33 15.41 -21.59 -36.00
C ALA A 33 14.48 -20.67 -36.81
N SER A 34 14.67 -19.36 -36.67
CA SER A 34 14.44 -18.35 -37.72
C SER A 34 15.33 -17.15 -37.37
N LEU A 35 16.54 -17.11 -37.93
CA LEU A 35 16.89 -16.32 -39.12
C LEU A 35 17.07 -14.83 -38.77
N PHE A 36 18.22 -14.48 -38.20
CA PHE A 36 18.77 -13.13 -38.30
C PHE A 36 20.02 -13.16 -39.16
N LEU A 37 19.93 -12.40 -40.25
CA LEU A 37 20.87 -12.27 -41.35
C LEU A 37 22.22 -11.71 -40.86
N ALA A 38 23.29 -12.34 -41.33
CA ALA A 38 24.68 -12.00 -41.06
C ALA A 38 25.06 -10.59 -41.56
N PHE A 39 25.86 -9.89 -40.76
CA PHE A 39 26.76 -8.84 -41.25
C PHE A 39 28.18 -9.17 -40.79
N THR A 40 29.00 -9.61 -41.72
CA THR A 40 30.43 -9.85 -41.54
C THR A 40 31.20 -8.56 -41.80
N THR A 41 31.96 -8.07 -40.82
CA THR A 41 33.16 -7.26 -41.10
C THR A 41 34.28 -7.68 -40.15
N THR A 42 35.38 -8.11 -40.74
CA THR A 42 36.68 -8.40 -40.13
C THR A 42 37.28 -7.12 -39.55
N SER A 43 37.84 -7.17 -38.34
CA SER A 43 38.80 -6.17 -37.88
C SER A 43 39.89 -6.78 -37.02
N VAL A 44 41.12 -6.45 -37.41
CA VAL A 44 42.42 -6.90 -36.90
C VAL A 44 42.71 -6.28 -35.52
N ALA A 45 43.45 -7.02 -34.69
CA ALA A 45 43.93 -6.59 -33.39
C ALA A 45 44.87 -5.37 -33.45
N HIS A 46 44.71 -4.45 -32.49
CA HIS A 46 45.81 -3.60 -32.04
C HIS A 46 45.69 -3.35 -30.54
N THR A 47 46.62 -3.93 -29.78
CA THR A 47 46.81 -3.67 -28.36
C THR A 47 47.51 -2.31 -28.22
N ALA A 48 46.82 -1.33 -27.66
CA ALA A 48 47.44 -0.07 -27.23
C ALA A 48 47.09 0.12 -25.75
N GLU A 49 48.08 -0.10 -24.88
CA GLU A 49 47.99 0.24 -23.46
C GLU A 49 48.01 1.77 -23.34
N ILE A 50 46.86 2.36 -23.00
CA ILE A 50 46.78 3.76 -22.60
C ILE A 50 46.79 3.78 -21.08
N THR A 51 47.97 3.94 -20.50
CA THR A 51 48.12 4.27 -19.07
C THR A 51 47.74 5.72 -18.86
N LEU A 52 46.51 5.97 -18.38
CA LEU A 52 46.12 7.28 -17.85
C LEU A 52 46.52 7.38 -16.37
N PRO A 53 47.14 8.48 -15.91
CA PRO A 53 47.39 8.68 -14.50
C PRO A 53 46.06 8.94 -13.78
N ALA A 54 45.60 7.94 -13.01
CA ALA A 54 44.47 8.09 -12.11
C ALA A 54 44.84 9.08 -11.00
N THR A 55 44.46 10.35 -11.16
CA THR A 55 44.48 11.31 -10.06
C THR A 55 43.25 11.01 -9.21
N ALA A 56 43.45 10.29 -8.09
CA ALA A 56 42.40 10.05 -7.11
C ALA A 56 42.02 11.37 -6.44
N GLN A 57 40.95 11.99 -6.93
CA GLN A 57 40.27 13.07 -6.21
C GLN A 57 39.59 12.43 -4.98
N PRO A 58 39.82 12.94 -3.76
CA PRO A 58 39.07 12.49 -2.60
C PRO A 58 37.60 12.86 -2.83
N VAL A 59 36.76 11.86 -3.03
CA VAL A 59 35.30 12.00 -2.91
C VAL A 59 35.03 12.31 -1.45
N THR A 60 34.89 13.59 -1.14
CA THR A 60 34.25 14.01 0.10
C THR A 60 32.80 13.56 0.00
N ASP A 61 32.45 12.53 0.78
CA ASP A 61 31.06 12.19 1.11
C ASP A 61 30.42 13.40 1.78
N GLN A 62 29.86 14.27 0.94
CA GLN A 62 29.03 15.36 1.39
C GLN A 62 27.63 14.76 1.54
N SER A 63 27.45 14.00 2.62
CA SER A 63 26.14 13.60 3.11
C SER A 63 25.37 14.88 3.42
N ALA A 64 24.60 15.35 2.44
CA ALA A 64 23.60 16.38 2.66
C ALA A 64 22.66 15.88 3.76
N PRO A 65 22.30 16.72 4.74
CA PRO A 65 21.35 16.33 5.77
C PRO A 65 20.07 15.85 5.08
N GLU A 66 19.63 14.65 5.44
CA GLU A 66 18.40 14.05 4.94
C GLU A 66 17.24 15.02 5.23
N ALA A 67 16.68 15.60 4.17
CA ALA A 67 15.61 16.58 4.29
C ALA A 67 14.35 15.87 4.79
N VAL A 68 14.05 16.02 6.07
CA VAL A 68 12.81 15.54 6.67
C VAL A 68 11.67 16.40 6.15
N LEU A 69 10.89 15.86 5.21
CA LEU A 69 9.70 16.52 4.69
C LEU A 69 8.60 16.55 5.76
N PRO A 70 7.88 17.68 5.92
CA PRO A 70 6.74 17.74 6.81
C PRO A 70 5.61 16.83 6.29
N GLN A 71 5.02 16.02 7.17
CA GLN A 71 3.86 15.19 6.83
C GLN A 71 2.65 16.08 6.54
N ILE A 72 2.09 15.98 5.34
CA ILE A 72 0.86 16.66 4.95
C ILE A 72 -0.32 15.74 5.31
N VAL A 73 -1.20 16.20 6.21
CA VAL A 73 -2.44 15.48 6.55
C VAL A 73 -3.58 16.09 5.75
N VAL A 74 -4.17 15.30 4.85
CA VAL A 74 -5.40 15.66 4.14
C VAL A 74 -6.56 15.09 4.94
N THR A 75 -7.37 15.98 5.53
CA THR A 75 -8.53 15.60 6.35
C THR A 75 -9.81 16.13 5.72
N ALA A 76 -10.93 15.49 6.03
CA ALA A 76 -12.25 16.00 5.70
C ALA A 76 -12.67 17.20 6.60
N ASN A 77 -11.95 17.48 7.69
CA ASN A 77 -12.22 18.62 8.57
C ASN A 77 -11.68 19.94 7.97
N PRO A 78 -12.55 20.87 7.54
CA PRO A 78 -12.12 22.14 6.94
C PRO A 78 -11.45 23.09 7.95
N LEU A 79 -11.58 22.84 9.27
CA LEU A 79 -11.01 23.68 10.31
C LEU A 79 -9.56 23.33 10.65
N GLY A 80 -9.00 22.25 10.07
CA GLY A 80 -7.60 21.86 10.22
C GLY A 80 -7.17 21.54 11.65
N SER A 81 -8.11 21.42 12.58
CA SER A 81 -7.85 21.14 14.00
C SER A 81 -7.29 19.73 14.15
N ALA A 82 -6.32 19.57 15.06
CA ALA A 82 -5.82 18.24 15.41
C ALA A 82 -6.96 17.38 15.96
N LEU A 83 -6.87 16.05 15.80
CA LEU A 83 -7.93 15.12 16.23
C LEU A 83 -8.35 15.32 17.70
N PHE A 84 -7.41 15.75 18.56
CA PHE A 84 -7.64 15.99 19.99
C PHE A 84 -8.29 17.34 20.31
N ASP A 85 -8.34 18.26 19.36
CA ASP A 85 -8.99 19.57 19.50
C ASP A 85 -10.46 19.53 19.06
N LEU A 86 -10.94 18.38 18.56
CA LEU A 86 -12.31 18.21 18.11
C LEU A 86 -13.24 17.83 19.26
N VAL A 87 -14.39 18.51 19.33
CA VAL A 87 -15.45 18.20 20.31
C VAL A 87 -16.21 16.92 19.91
N SER A 88 -16.29 16.63 18.61
CA SER A 88 -16.89 15.40 18.11
C SER A 88 -15.86 14.27 18.08
N PRO A 89 -16.25 13.04 18.49
CA PRO A 89 -15.33 11.90 18.45
C PRO A 89 -15.04 11.49 17.01
N VAL A 90 -13.75 11.32 16.70
CA VAL A 90 -13.27 10.93 15.36
C VAL A 90 -12.63 9.55 15.41
N SER A 91 -12.90 8.72 14.40
CA SER A 91 -12.21 7.44 14.16
C SER A 91 -11.40 7.53 12.88
N VAL A 92 -10.16 7.02 12.91
CA VAL A 92 -9.26 7.01 11.74
C VAL A 92 -8.80 5.57 11.49
N LEU A 93 -8.94 5.11 10.25
CA LEU A 93 -8.26 3.91 9.75
C LEU A 93 -7.23 4.34 8.70
N ASP A 94 -5.98 3.92 8.88
CA ASP A 94 -4.91 4.12 7.91
C ASP A 94 -3.92 2.95 7.89
N GLY A 95 -3.05 2.94 6.87
CA GLY A 95 -1.93 2.01 6.75
C GLY A 95 -2.33 0.54 6.96
N LYS A 96 -1.64 -0.13 7.88
CA LYS A 96 -1.87 -1.56 8.18
C LYS A 96 -3.28 -1.84 8.71
N ASP A 97 -3.83 -0.90 9.49
CA ASP A 97 -5.10 -1.12 10.18
C ASP A 97 -6.28 -1.01 9.20
N LEU A 98 -6.12 -0.18 8.16
CA LEU A 98 -7.00 -0.17 6.99
C LEU A 98 -6.79 -1.44 6.15
N SER A 99 -5.57 -1.82 5.80
CA SER A 99 -5.33 -3.00 4.95
C SER A 99 -5.87 -4.30 5.54
N PHE A 100 -5.85 -4.46 6.87
CA PHE A 100 -6.39 -5.66 7.53
C PHE A 100 -7.92 -5.66 7.64
N ARG A 101 -8.56 -4.50 7.50
CA ARG A 101 -10.02 -4.34 7.66
C ARG A 101 -10.74 -4.02 6.35
N GLN A 102 -10.00 -3.75 5.27
CA GLN A 102 -10.55 -3.53 3.93
C GLN A 102 -11.44 -4.71 3.51
N GLU A 103 -12.65 -4.35 3.09
CA GLU A 103 -13.65 -5.26 2.54
C GLU A 103 -14.04 -4.76 1.15
N SER A 104 -14.94 -5.45 0.45
CA SER A 104 -15.35 -5.11 -0.92
C SER A 104 -16.02 -3.74 -1.09
N THR A 105 -16.49 -3.13 0.00
CA THR A 105 -17.28 -1.90 -0.02
C THR A 105 -16.94 -1.01 1.17
N LEU A 106 -17.18 0.31 1.04
CA LEU A 106 -16.90 1.26 2.14
C LEU A 106 -17.69 0.96 3.40
N GLY A 107 -18.99 0.63 3.27
CA GLY A 107 -19.82 0.33 4.43
C GLY A 107 -19.27 -0.84 5.23
N GLU A 108 -18.89 -1.93 4.55
CA GLU A 108 -18.39 -3.13 5.21
C GLU A 108 -16.99 -2.95 5.82
N THR A 109 -16.14 -2.16 5.17
CA THR A 109 -14.82 -1.79 5.72
C THR A 109 -14.96 -1.04 7.06
N LEU A 110 -15.99 -0.20 7.18
CA LEU A 110 -16.22 0.64 8.36
C LEU A 110 -17.19 0.02 9.38
N SER A 111 -17.88 -1.07 9.06
CA SER A 111 -18.88 -1.73 9.93
C SER A 111 -18.31 -2.22 11.26
N LYS A 112 -16.98 -2.44 11.30
CA LYS A 112 -16.23 -2.88 12.49
C LYS A 112 -15.89 -1.72 13.45
N LEU A 113 -16.20 -0.47 13.08
CA LEU A 113 -15.99 0.69 13.95
C LEU A 113 -17.14 0.88 14.95
N PRO A 114 -16.87 1.31 16.19
CA PRO A 114 -17.91 1.58 17.16
C PRO A 114 -18.89 2.67 16.69
N GLY A 115 -20.19 2.38 16.73
CA GLY A 115 -21.24 3.32 16.34
C GLY A 115 -21.38 3.51 14.82
N VAL A 116 -20.71 2.67 14.03
CA VAL A 116 -20.86 2.58 12.58
C VAL A 116 -21.47 1.22 12.24
N SER A 117 -22.49 1.22 11.39
CA SER A 117 -23.03 0.02 10.75
C SER A 117 -23.01 0.22 9.23
N SER A 118 -23.40 -0.79 8.45
CA SER A 118 -23.49 -0.70 7.00
C SER A 118 -24.91 -0.97 6.51
N THR A 119 -25.30 -0.35 5.39
CA THR A 119 -26.42 -0.85 4.58
C THR A 119 -25.96 -2.09 3.80
N TYR A 120 -26.90 -2.90 3.28
CA TYR A 120 -26.53 -4.07 2.49
C TYR A 120 -27.49 -4.28 1.33
N PHE A 121 -27.01 -4.10 0.10
CA PHE A 121 -27.74 -4.38 -1.14
C PHE A 121 -26.99 -5.39 -2.03
N GLY A 122 -26.03 -6.11 -1.45
CA GLY A 122 -25.23 -7.12 -2.11
C GLY A 122 -23.73 -6.93 -1.87
N PRO A 123 -22.90 -7.85 -2.37
CA PRO A 123 -21.46 -7.87 -2.08
C PRO A 123 -20.70 -6.62 -2.57
N ASN A 124 -21.30 -5.86 -3.50
CA ASN A 124 -20.69 -4.67 -4.11
C ASN A 124 -21.46 -3.38 -3.81
N SER A 125 -22.48 -3.42 -2.95
CA SER A 125 -23.25 -2.22 -2.60
C SER A 125 -23.53 -2.14 -1.10
N SER A 126 -22.80 -1.26 -0.43
CA SER A 126 -23.02 -0.87 0.96
C SER A 126 -22.59 0.57 1.20
N ARG A 127 -23.23 1.20 2.19
CA ARG A 127 -22.90 2.54 2.69
C ARG A 127 -22.74 2.52 4.19
N PRO A 128 -21.84 3.34 4.76
CA PRO A 128 -21.74 3.48 6.21
C PRO A 128 -22.96 4.24 6.76
N VAL A 129 -23.49 3.72 7.86
CA VAL A 129 -24.55 4.31 8.68
C VAL A 129 -23.93 4.72 10.00
N ILE A 130 -23.96 6.01 10.33
CA ILE A 130 -23.27 6.55 11.52
C ILE A 130 -24.34 6.86 12.57
N ARG A 131 -24.33 6.13 13.69
CA ARG A 131 -25.31 6.29 14.79
C ARG A 131 -26.77 6.26 14.32
N GLY A 132 -27.07 5.43 13.32
CA GLY A 132 -28.40 5.32 12.71
C GLY A 132 -28.73 6.37 11.64
N LEU A 133 -27.80 7.27 11.31
CA LEU A 133 -27.93 8.22 10.19
C LEU A 133 -27.40 7.59 8.90
N ASP A 134 -28.10 7.81 7.78
CA ASP A 134 -27.74 7.33 6.44
C ASP A 134 -28.24 8.32 5.37
N GLY A 135 -28.10 7.99 4.09
CA GLY A 135 -28.49 8.80 2.94
C GLY A 135 -27.69 10.10 2.89
N ASP A 136 -28.38 11.20 2.59
CA ASP A 136 -27.82 12.56 2.56
C ASP A 136 -27.36 13.08 3.93
N ARG A 137 -27.71 12.38 5.03
CA ARG A 137 -27.28 12.77 6.38
C ARG A 137 -25.85 12.32 6.68
N VAL A 138 -25.34 11.33 5.94
CA VAL A 138 -23.95 10.89 5.99
C VAL A 138 -23.27 11.29 4.69
N ARG A 139 -22.46 12.35 4.77
CA ARG A 139 -21.72 12.87 3.61
C ARG A 139 -20.39 12.13 3.48
N ILE A 140 -20.17 11.52 2.34
CA ILE A 140 -18.89 10.90 1.99
C ILE A 140 -18.06 11.90 1.21
N MET A 141 -16.79 12.01 1.55
CA MET A 141 -15.87 12.99 0.98
C MET A 141 -14.56 12.30 0.62
N GLN A 142 -13.99 12.68 -0.52
CA GLN A 142 -12.65 12.30 -0.93
C GLN A 142 -11.78 13.54 -0.92
N ASN A 143 -10.69 13.52 -0.16
CA ASN A 143 -9.74 14.63 -0.06
C ASN A 143 -10.41 15.98 0.28
N GLY A 144 -11.41 15.96 1.17
CA GLY A 144 -12.15 17.17 1.57
C GLY A 144 -13.22 17.63 0.57
N VAL A 145 -13.44 16.93 -0.55
CA VAL A 145 -14.47 17.23 -1.53
C VAL A 145 -15.58 16.18 -1.47
N GLY A 146 -16.83 16.62 -1.42
CA GLY A 146 -17.98 15.71 -1.45
C GLY A 146 -18.03 14.95 -2.78
N ILE A 147 -18.20 13.63 -2.69
CA ILE A 147 -18.36 12.79 -3.88
C ILE A 147 -19.75 12.99 -4.48
N LEU A 148 -19.84 12.89 -5.81
CA LEU A 148 -21.12 12.87 -6.51
C LEU A 148 -21.45 11.43 -6.87
N ASP A 149 -22.24 10.79 -6.02
CA ASP A 149 -22.83 9.47 -6.31
C ASP A 149 -24.33 9.48 -6.04
N VAL A 150 -25.01 8.44 -6.51
CA VAL A 150 -26.45 8.22 -6.28
C VAL A 150 -26.70 7.26 -5.12
N SER A 151 -25.64 6.79 -4.46
CA SER A 151 -25.73 5.88 -3.31
C SER A 151 -26.53 6.50 -2.16
N ALA A 152 -26.45 7.84 -2.01
CA ALA A 152 -27.22 8.57 -1.01
C ALA A 152 -28.73 8.59 -1.27
N LEU A 153 -29.14 8.48 -2.54
CA LEU A 153 -30.55 8.42 -2.94
C LEU A 153 -31.13 7.02 -2.76
N SER A 154 -30.34 6.00 -3.10
CA SER A 154 -30.75 4.60 -2.96
C SER A 154 -29.53 3.70 -2.75
N PRO A 155 -29.55 2.76 -1.78
CA PRO A 155 -28.36 2.00 -1.41
C PRO A 155 -28.13 0.77 -2.31
N ASP A 156 -28.92 0.60 -3.37
CA ASP A 156 -28.68 -0.35 -4.47
C ASP A 156 -27.51 0.07 -5.37
N HIS A 157 -26.99 1.28 -5.18
CA HIS A 157 -25.81 1.78 -5.86
C HIS A 157 -24.60 1.82 -4.93
N ALA A 158 -23.47 1.33 -5.45
CA ALA A 158 -22.20 1.40 -4.76
C ALA A 158 -21.79 2.87 -4.50
N THR A 159 -21.08 3.07 -3.39
CA THR A 159 -20.39 4.34 -3.14
C THR A 159 -19.31 4.55 -4.20
N ALA A 160 -19.06 5.80 -4.60
CA ALA A 160 -18.05 6.08 -5.62
C ALA A 160 -16.59 5.88 -5.15
N ILE A 161 -16.38 5.55 -3.87
CA ILE A 161 -15.06 5.35 -3.27
C ILE A 161 -14.82 3.87 -3.04
N ASP A 162 -13.67 3.40 -3.50
CA ASP A 162 -13.20 2.05 -3.27
C ASP A 162 -12.21 2.02 -2.09
N PRO A 163 -12.52 1.26 -1.01
CA PRO A 163 -11.61 1.15 0.13
C PRO A 163 -10.27 0.50 -0.22
N LEU A 164 -10.19 -0.36 -1.25
CA LEU A 164 -8.97 -1.10 -1.60
C LEU A 164 -7.84 -0.20 -2.08
N VAL A 165 -8.16 0.93 -2.68
CA VAL A 165 -7.21 1.92 -3.22
C VAL A 165 -7.09 3.17 -2.35
N THR A 166 -7.73 3.17 -1.18
CA THR A 166 -7.73 4.31 -0.26
C THR A 166 -6.64 4.16 0.79
N ASP A 167 -5.86 5.21 1.03
CA ASP A 167 -4.76 5.20 2.01
C ASP A 167 -5.21 5.44 3.46
N ARG A 168 -6.27 6.25 3.63
CA ARG A 168 -6.78 6.69 4.93
C ARG A 168 -8.27 7.00 4.87
N ILE A 169 -9.02 6.56 5.87
CA ILE A 169 -10.44 6.84 6.05
C ILE A 169 -10.65 7.49 7.42
N GLU A 170 -11.41 8.58 7.43
CA GLU A 170 -11.77 9.32 8.64
C GLU A 170 -13.30 9.33 8.80
N VAL A 171 -13.77 9.07 10.02
CA VAL A 171 -15.19 9.12 10.40
C VAL A 171 -15.35 10.14 11.52
N VAL A 172 -16.17 11.18 11.28
CA VAL A 172 -16.36 12.35 12.17
C VAL A 172 -17.81 12.43 12.65
#